data_AF-A0A5K1FFF6-F1
#
_entry.id   AF-A0A5K1FFF6-F1
#
_cell.length_a   1.000
_cell.length_b   1.000
_cell.length_c   1.000
_cell.angle_alpha   90.00
_cell.angle_beta   90.00
_cell.angle_gamma   90.00
#
_symmetry.space_group_name_H-M   'P 1'
#
loop_
_entity.id
_entity.type
_entity.pdbx_description
1 polymer ?
#
loop_
_entity_poly.entity_id
_entity_poly.type
_entity_poly.pdbx_seq_one_letter_code
_entity_poly.pdbx_strand_id
1 'polypeptide(L)'
;NKAKHQPSSIWAQDWSSIDWLNQQPSSSVIYVSMGSTTLLSQHQHGELALGLELTSRPFLWVSIPDLMDSYGGAVYPEGFMDRVAKRALIVRWAPQKEVLSHAPVA
;
A
#
# COMPACT_ATOMS: atom_id res chain seq x y z
N ASN A 1 15.24 1.72 29.25
CA ASN A 1 14.64 0.58 28.51
C ASN A 1 14.35 0.97 27.07
N LYS A 2 15.30 0.78 26.15
CA LYS A 2 15.04 0.88 24.71
C LYS A 2 14.93 -0.55 24.17
N ALA A 3 13.71 -0.99 23.90
CA ALA A 3 13.48 -2.27 23.23
C ALA A 3 14.17 -2.18 21.86
N LYS A 4 15.16 -3.06 21.66
CA LYS A 4 15.92 -3.21 20.43
C LYS A 4 14.93 -3.41 19.27
N HIS A 5 14.95 -2.50 18.29
CA HIS A 5 14.26 -2.69 17.01
C HIS A 5 14.78 -3.99 16.39
N GLN A 6 13.97 -5.03 16.37
CA GLN A 6 14.20 -6.16 15.50
C GLN A 6 13.74 -5.78 14.09
N PRO A 7 14.55 -5.97 13.04
CA PRO A 7 14.06 -5.85 11.69
C PRO A 7 13.28 -7.13 11.37
N SER A 8 11.98 -7.15 11.71
CA SER A 8 11.08 -8.25 11.32
C SER A 8 10.68 -8.18 9.84
N SER A 9 11.31 -7.29 9.08
CA SER A 9 10.93 -6.93 7.72
C SER A 9 12.04 -7.25 6.74
N ILE A 10 11.68 -7.94 5.66
CA ILE A 10 12.56 -8.26 4.53
C ILE A 10 12.88 -7.05 3.64
N TRP A 11 12.11 -5.96 3.74
CA TRP A 11 12.36 -4.71 3.02
C TRP A 11 12.48 -3.51 3.98
N ALA A 12 13.14 -2.44 3.53
CA ALA A 12 13.16 -1.18 4.27
C ALA A 12 11.74 -0.59 4.33
N GLN A 13 11.33 -0.17 5.53
CA GLN A 13 10.01 0.44 5.73
C GLN A 13 10.01 1.89 5.25
N ASP A 14 8.99 2.24 4.48
CA ASP A 14 8.73 3.59 4.00
C ASP A 14 7.84 4.34 4.99
N TRP A 15 8.48 5.19 5.80
CA TRP A 15 7.82 5.99 6.83
C TRP A 15 7.01 7.17 6.26
N SER A 16 7.13 7.49 4.96
CA SER A 16 6.24 8.46 4.32
C SER A 16 4.77 8.04 4.41
N SER A 17 4.51 6.74 4.58
CA SER A 17 3.19 6.19 4.91
C SER A 17 2.55 6.87 6.12
N ILE A 18 3.33 7.11 7.18
CA ILE A 18 2.82 7.72 8.41
C ILE A 18 2.56 9.21 8.20
N ASP A 19 3.47 9.91 7.52
CA ASP A 19 3.32 11.34 7.21
C ASP A 19 2.12 11.61 6.31
N TRP A 20 1.86 10.72 5.35
CA TRP A 20 0.69 10.80 4.48
C TRP A 20 -0.61 10.49 5.22
N LEU A 21 -0.61 9.46 6.09
CA LEU A 21 -1.76 9.11 6.93
C LEU A 21 -2.15 10.27 7.85
N ASN A 22 -1.18 10.98 8.44
CA ASN A 22 -1.43 12.15 9.30
C ASN A 22 -2.24 13.28 8.62
N GLN A 23 -2.30 13.29 7.29
CA GLN A 23 -3.04 14.28 6.50
C GLN A 23 -4.45 13.82 6.12
N GLN A 24 -4.83 12.58 6.47
CA GLN A 24 -6.12 11.99 6.11
C GLN A 24 -7.13 12.11 7.26
N PRO A 25 -8.44 12.22 6.96
CA PRO A 25 -9.47 12.13 7.99
C PRO A 25 -9.47 10.79 8.72
N SER A 26 -9.91 10.77 9.99
CA SER A 26 -10.06 9.54 10.77
C SER A 26 -10.96 8.51 10.07
N SER A 27 -10.61 7.23 10.14
CA SER A 27 -11.34 6.09 9.57
C SER A 27 -11.71 6.24 8.08
N SER A 28 -10.90 6.95 7.30
CA SER A 28 -11.16 7.23 5.88
C SER A 28 -10.34 6.37 4.92
N VAL A 29 -9.15 5.93 5.35
CA VAL A 29 -8.14 5.28 4.50
C VAL A 29 -8.34 3.77 4.44
N ILE A 30 -8.31 3.20 3.23
CA ILE A 30 -8.21 1.77 3.02
C ILE A 30 -6.73 1.38 3.02
N TYR A 31 -6.31 0.50 3.92
CA TYR A 31 -4.97 -0.09 3.90
C TYR A 31 -5.00 -1.44 3.18
N VAL A 32 -4.09 -1.63 2.22
CA VAL A 32 -3.97 -2.88 1.44
C VAL A 32 -2.53 -3.38 1.50
N SER A 33 -2.36 -4.63 1.95
CA SER A 33 -1.09 -5.35 1.95
C SER A 33 -1.33 -6.84 1.77
N MET A 34 -0.62 -7.46 0.82
CA MET A 34 -0.67 -8.90 0.56
C MET A 34 0.43 -9.69 1.30
N GLY A 35 1.08 -9.06 2.29
CA GLY A 35 2.19 -9.67 3.02
C GLY A 35 3.39 -9.97 2.11
N SER A 36 4.31 -10.79 2.60
CA SER A 36 5.57 -11.11 1.91
C SER A 36 5.52 -12.32 0.98
N THR A 37 4.46 -13.13 1.06
CA THR A 37 4.40 -14.45 0.42
C THR A 37 3.36 -14.57 -0.68
N THR A 38 2.42 -13.64 -0.77
CA THR A 38 1.32 -13.70 -1.74
C THR A 38 1.60 -12.80 -2.92
N LEU A 39 1.51 -13.38 -4.12
CA LEU A 39 1.67 -12.67 -5.38
C LEU A 39 0.33 -12.70 -6.12
N LEU A 40 -0.12 -11.54 -6.58
CA LEU A 40 -1.29 -11.42 -7.44
C LEU A 40 -0.87 -11.64 -8.89
N SER A 41 -1.71 -12.32 -9.67
CA SER A 41 -1.54 -12.30 -11.13
C SER A 41 -1.75 -10.87 -11.65
N GLN A 42 -1.24 -10.56 -12.85
CA GLN A 42 -1.46 -9.25 -13.49
C GLN A 42 -2.95 -8.88 -13.55
N HIS A 43 -3.79 -9.85 -13.91
CA HIS A 43 -5.24 -9.63 -13.97
C HIS A 43 -5.81 -9.29 -12.59
N GLN A 44 -5.46 -10.04 -11.55
CA GLN A 44 -5.92 -9.76 -10.18
C GLN A 44 -5.41 -8.41 -9.65
N HIS A 45 -4.18 -8.03 -9.97
CA HIS A 45 -3.63 -6.73 -9.61
C HIS A 45 -4.36 -5.59 -10.32
N GLY A 46 -4.66 -5.76 -11.62
CA GLY A 46 -5.45 -4.81 -12.40
C GLY A 46 -6.87 -4.63 -11.85
N GLU A 47 -7.56 -5.73 -11.54
CA GLU A 47 -8.89 -5.70 -10.92
C GLU A 47 -8.86 -5.04 -9.54
N LEU A 48 -7.83 -5.30 -8.73
CA LEU A 48 -7.64 -4.65 -7.43
C LEU A 48 -7.43 -3.12 -7.60
N ALA A 49 -6.62 -2.71 -8.56
CA ALA A 49 -6.41 -1.30 -8.88
C ALA A 49 -7.73 -0.61 -9.30
N LEU A 50 -8.50 -1.23 -10.19
CA LEU A 50 -9.81 -0.73 -10.61
C LEU A 50 -10.79 -0.66 -9.43
N GLY A 51 -10.83 -1.71 -8.60
CA GLY A 51 -11.68 -1.75 -7.40
C GLY A 51 -11.36 -0.61 -6.43
N LEU A 52 -10.06 -0.38 -6.13
CA LEU A 52 -9.61 0.72 -5.28
C LEU A 52 -9.96 2.09 -5.88
N GLU A 53 -9.80 2.24 -7.19
CA GLU A 53 -10.22 3.44 -7.91
C GLU A 53 -11.71 3.69 -7.70
N LEU A 54 -12.57 2.70 -7.91
CA LEU A 54 -14.02 2.81 -7.80
C LEU A 54 -14.51 3.18 -6.39
N THR A 55 -13.77 2.84 -5.34
CA THR A 55 -14.17 3.22 -3.96
C THR A 55 -14.26 4.73 -3.75
N SER A 56 -13.57 5.54 -4.57
CA SER A 56 -13.39 6.98 -4.37
C SER A 56 -12.82 7.38 -3.00
N ARG A 57 -12.29 6.41 -2.23
CA ARG A 57 -11.69 6.63 -0.92
C ARG A 57 -10.17 6.81 -1.04
N PRO A 58 -9.53 7.46 -0.07
CA PRO A 58 -8.09 7.42 0.07
C PRO A 58 -7.62 5.99 0.35
N PHE A 59 -6.48 5.59 -0.20
CA PHE A 59 -5.91 4.28 0.08
C PHE A 59 -4.38 4.29 0.16
N LEU A 60 -3.86 3.48 1.07
CA LEU A 60 -2.44 3.15 1.19
C LEU A 60 -2.26 1.71 0.73
N TRP A 61 -1.52 1.51 -0.36
CA TRP A 61 -1.31 0.19 -0.93
C TRP A 61 0.18 -0.17 -0.91
N VAL A 62 0.50 -1.25 -0.20
CA VAL A 62 1.79 -1.93 -0.30
C VAL A 62 1.81 -2.78 -1.57
N SER A 63 2.52 -2.32 -2.60
CA SER A 63 2.71 -3.05 -3.86
C SER A 63 4.19 -3.25 -4.14
N ILE A 64 4.57 -4.47 -4.54
CA ILE A 64 5.97 -4.89 -4.73
C ILE A 64 6.17 -5.33 -6.18
N PRO A 65 6.45 -4.39 -7.10
CA PRO A 65 6.59 -4.67 -8.53
C PRO A 65 7.63 -5.77 -8.83
N ASP A 66 8.81 -5.73 -8.19
CA ASP A 66 9.89 -6.69 -8.46
C ASP A 66 9.51 -8.16 -8.18
N LEU A 67 8.59 -8.40 -7.23
CA LEU A 67 8.09 -9.75 -6.98
C LEU A 67 7.00 -10.16 -7.97
N MET A 68 6.34 -9.17 -8.58
CA MET A 68 5.37 -9.38 -9.64
C MET A 68 6.03 -9.55 -11.00
N ASP A 69 7.28 -9.07 -11.21
CA ASP A 69 7.99 -9.16 -12.49
C ASP A 69 8.16 -10.60 -13.01
N SER A 70 8.37 -11.58 -12.13
CA SER A 70 8.38 -13.00 -12.48
C SER A 70 7.01 -13.56 -12.90
N TYR A 71 5.94 -12.81 -12.65
CA TYR A 71 4.56 -13.02 -13.09
C TYR A 71 4.10 -11.94 -14.10
N GLY A 72 5.06 -11.18 -14.65
CA GLY A 72 4.92 -10.13 -15.66
C GLY A 72 4.52 -8.73 -15.16
N GLY A 73 4.92 -8.41 -13.93
CA GLY A 73 5.03 -7.06 -13.39
C GLY A 73 3.76 -6.52 -12.74
N ALA A 74 3.90 -5.43 -11.99
CA ALA A 74 2.77 -4.62 -11.54
C ALA A 74 2.17 -3.88 -12.76
N VAL A 75 1.05 -4.39 -13.27
CA VAL A 75 0.31 -3.74 -14.35
C VAL A 75 -0.78 -2.91 -13.73
N TYR A 76 -0.56 -1.60 -13.67
CA TYR A 76 -1.62 -0.65 -13.41
C TYR A 76 -2.43 -0.41 -14.69
N PRO A 77 -3.76 -0.28 -14.60
CA PRO A 77 -4.57 0.15 -15.75
C PRO A 77 -4.04 1.48 -16.31
N GLU A 78 -4.19 1.67 -17.62
CA GLU A 78 -3.74 2.91 -18.29
C GLU A 78 -4.31 4.14 -17.57
N GLY A 79 -3.44 5.12 -17.27
CA GLY A 79 -3.79 6.36 -16.56
C GLY A 79 -4.20 6.21 -15.09
N PHE A 80 -4.15 5.01 -14.50
CA PHE A 80 -4.55 4.77 -13.11
C PHE A 80 -3.81 5.69 -12.14
N MET A 81 -2.47 5.75 -12.24
CA MET A 81 -1.63 6.54 -11.33
C MET A 81 -2.04 8.02 -11.32
N ASP A 82 -2.33 8.60 -12.50
CA ASP A 82 -2.77 9.99 -12.61
C ASP A 82 -4.15 10.22 -11.97
N ARG A 83 -5.08 9.28 -12.18
CA ARG A 83 -6.44 9.36 -11.63
C ARG A 83 -6.47 9.24 -10.11
N VAL A 84 -5.55 8.48 -9.51
CA VAL A 84 -5.49 8.28 -8.05
C VAL A 84 -4.48 9.16 -7.33
N ALA A 85 -3.63 9.90 -8.04
CA ALA A 85 -2.49 10.65 -7.48
C ALA A 85 -2.82 11.54 -6.27
N LYS A 86 -4.04 12.09 -6.18
CA LYS A 86 -4.46 12.96 -5.07
C LYS A 86 -4.90 12.22 -3.81
N ARG A 87 -5.16 10.91 -3.89
CA ARG A 87 -5.81 10.12 -2.83
C ARG A 87 -5.14 8.76 -2.57
N ALA A 88 -4.14 8.40 -3.35
CA ALA A 88 -3.41 7.16 -3.17
C ALA A 88 -1.99 7.44 -2.70
N LEU A 89 -1.51 6.60 -1.79
CA LEU A 89 -0.09 6.40 -1.56
C LEU A 89 0.23 4.93 -1.85
N ILE A 90 1.16 4.70 -2.77
CA ILE A 90 1.63 3.36 -3.11
C ILE A 90 3.09 3.27 -2.71
N VAL A 91 3.41 2.32 -1.82
CA VAL A 91 4.75 2.12 -1.29
C VAL A 91 5.18 0.68 -1.49
N ARG A 92 6.49 0.45 -1.54
CA ARG A 92 7.03 -0.91 -1.60
C ARG A 92 6.79 -1.66 -0.29
N TRP A 93 6.95 -0.99 0.85
CA TRP A 93 6.80 -1.60 2.15
C TRP A 93 6.47 -0.57 3.21
N ALA A 94 5.41 -0.79 3.98
CA ALA A 94 4.98 0.13 5.03
C ALA A 94 5.37 -0.39 6.42
N PRO A 95 5.55 0.49 7.42
CA PRO A 95 5.61 0.11 8.83
C PRO A 95 4.23 -0.38 9.29
N GLN A 96 3.89 -1.64 8.96
CA GLN A 96 2.51 -2.16 9.05
C GLN A 96 1.91 -2.04 10.45
N LYS A 97 2.70 -2.25 11.51
CA LYS A 97 2.21 -2.14 12.88
C LYS A 97 1.75 -0.71 13.19
N GLU A 98 2.55 0.26 12.78
CA GLU A 98 2.29 1.68 12.96
C GLU A 98 1.12 2.14 12.10
N VAL A 99 1.04 1.68 10.85
CA VAL A 99 -0.11 1.93 9.95
C VAL A 99 -1.42 1.41 10.56
N LEU A 100 -1.47 0.16 10.98
CA LEU A 100 -2.68 -0.45 11.55
C LEU A 100 -3.10 0.15 12.90
N SER A 101 -2.18 0.82 13.59
CA SER A 101 -2.48 1.53 14.85
C SER A 101 -2.93 2.97 14.63
N HIS A 102 -2.98 3.46 13.38
CA HIS A 102 -3.20 4.86 13.06
C HIS A 102 -4.69 5.17 12.84
N ALA A 103 -5.18 6.25 13.46
CA ALA A 103 -6.60 6.60 13.48
C ALA A 103 -7.29 6.79 12.10
N PRO A 104 -6.58 7.26 11.05
CA PRO A 104 -7.12 7.36 9.69
C PRO A 104 -7.38 6.03 8.99
N VAL A 105 -6.78 4.92 9.44
CA VAL A 105 -7.04 3.58 8.89
C VAL A 105 -8.38 3.07 9.42
N ALA A 106 -9.22 2.59 8.50
CA ALA A 106 -10.56 2.07 8.80
C ALA A 106 -10.57 0.57 9.15
#